data_AF-A0A8T3MRA6-F1
#
_entry.id   AF-A0A8T3MRA6-F1
#
_cell.length_a   1.000
_cell.length_b   1.000
_cell.length_c   1.000
_cell.angle_alpha   90.00
_cell.angle_beta   90.00
_cell.angle_gamma   90.00
#
_symmetry.space_group_name_H-M   'P 1'
#
loop_
_entity.id
_entity.type
_entity.pdbx_description
1 polymer ?
#
loop_
_entity_poly.entity_id
_entity_poly.type
_entity_poly.pdbx_seq_one_letter_code
_entity_poly.pdbx_strand_id
1 'polypeptide(L)'
;VATTTDHAVDAWIGPIQTVSNSEAGFELVYQGSTTLLVEPLRLRPGETWSLRIVQHASVAAEWSATQRVAAGDGPESGSRAVDQSRVGAARQPPPR
;
A
#
# COMPACT_ATOMS: atom_id res chain seq x y z
N VAL A 1 8.14 -1.74 -10.22
CA VAL A 1 7.33 -2.93 -9.88
C VAL A 1 7.11 -3.73 -11.16
N ALA A 2 7.30 -5.06 -11.13
CA ALA A 2 7.07 -5.93 -12.28
C ALA A 2 6.42 -7.24 -11.82
N THR A 3 5.49 -7.77 -12.60
CA THR A 3 4.85 -9.07 -12.39
C THR A 3 5.08 -9.93 -13.61
N THR A 4 5.55 -11.17 -13.42
CA THR A 4 5.75 -12.14 -14.49
C THR A 4 5.09 -13.46 -14.14
N THR A 5 4.75 -14.20 -15.18
CA THR A 5 4.19 -15.55 -15.11
C THR A 5 5.05 -16.52 -15.91
N ASP A 6 5.02 -17.81 -15.57
CA ASP A 6 5.75 -18.85 -16.32
C ASP A 6 5.10 -19.21 -17.67
N HIS A 7 3.87 -18.77 -17.91
CA HIS A 7 3.18 -18.83 -19.19
C HIS A 7 2.19 -17.67 -19.35
N ALA A 8 1.71 -17.45 -20.58
CA ALA A 8 0.77 -16.37 -20.86
C ALA A 8 -0.60 -16.65 -20.24
N VAL A 9 -1.15 -15.65 -19.55
CA VAL A 9 -2.50 -15.62 -18.98
C VAL A 9 -3.09 -14.24 -19.24
N ASP A 10 -4.42 -14.12 -19.27
CA ASP A 10 -5.06 -12.82 -19.40
C ASP A 10 -4.85 -12.03 -18.10
N ALA A 11 -4.48 -10.75 -18.23
CA ALA A 11 -4.29 -9.86 -17.09
C ALA A 11 -5.31 -8.72 -17.13
N TRP A 12 -6.17 -8.66 -16.12
CA TRP A 12 -7.14 -7.58 -15.96
C TRP A 12 -6.66 -6.63 -14.87
N ILE A 13 -6.45 -5.37 -15.22
CA ILE A 13 -5.94 -4.35 -14.32
C ILE A 13 -7.05 -3.33 -14.06
N GLY A 14 -7.29 -3.03 -12.78
CA GLY A 14 -8.33 -2.09 -12.37
C GLY A 14 -7.93 -1.27 -11.14
N PRO A 15 -8.51 -0.07 -10.97
CA PRO A 15 -8.23 0.76 -9.80
C PRO A 15 -8.99 0.24 -8.57
N ILE A 16 -8.36 0.36 -7.41
CA ILE A 16 -9.01 0.24 -6.10
C ILE A 16 -9.29 1.67 -5.65
N GLN A 17 -10.57 2.01 -5.58
CA GLN A 17 -11.02 3.35 -5.18
C GLN A 17 -11.95 3.25 -3.99
N THR A 18 -11.87 4.23 -3.10
CA THR A 18 -12.81 4.42 -2.02
C THR A 18 -13.57 5.72 -2.22
N VAL A 19 -14.83 5.75 -1.78
CA VAL A 19 -15.57 7.00 -1.67
C VAL A 19 -15.20 7.64 -0.34
N SER A 20 -14.72 8.88 -0.37
CA SER A 20 -14.44 9.70 0.80
C SER A 20 -15.46 10.84 0.87
N ASN A 21 -15.84 11.22 2.09
CA ASN A 21 -16.67 12.39 2.35
C ASN A 21 -15.81 13.50 2.97
N SER A 22 -15.77 14.66 2.33
CA SER A 22 -15.05 15.86 2.78
C SER A 22 -16.02 17.02 2.97
N GLU A 23 -15.53 18.15 3.51
CA GLU A 23 -16.31 19.40 3.55
C GLU A 23 -16.68 19.92 2.14
N ALA A 24 -15.96 19.46 1.11
CA ALA A 24 -16.22 19.78 -0.29
C ALA A 24 -17.14 18.77 -1.00
N GLY A 25 -17.63 17.73 -0.30
CA GLY A 25 -18.53 16.70 -0.82
C GLY A 25 -17.87 15.33 -0.97
N PHE A 26 -18.44 14.48 -1.84
CA PHE A 26 -17.93 13.12 -2.07
C PHE A 26 -16.84 13.10 -3.14
N GLU A 27 -15.78 12.35 -2.87
CA GLU A 27 -14.63 12.19 -3.76
C GLU A 27 -14.28 10.70 -3.92
N LEU A 28 -13.86 10.31 -5.11
CA LEU A 28 -13.23 9.00 -5.33
C LEU A 28 -11.73 9.11 -5.07
N VAL A 29 -11.26 8.42 -4.03
CA VAL A 29 -9.86 8.40 -3.64
C VAL A 29 -9.22 7.11 -4.14
N TYR A 30 -8.14 7.24 -4.91
CA TYR A 30 -7.34 6.11 -5.36
C TYR A 30 -6.51 5.53 -4.21
N GLN A 31 -6.64 4.22 -3.97
CA GLN A 31 -5.92 3.49 -2.92
C GLN A 31 -4.88 2.52 -3.48
N GLY A 32 -4.89 2.30 -4.79
CA GLY A 32 -4.00 1.36 -5.44
C GLY A 32 -4.64 0.77 -6.69
N SER A 33 -3.98 -0.21 -7.27
CA SER A 33 -4.48 -0.97 -8.40
C SER A 33 -4.46 -2.45 -8.05
N THR A 34 -5.38 -3.20 -8.66
CA THR A 34 -5.39 -4.66 -8.64
C THR A 34 -4.94 -5.21 -9.99
N THR A 35 -4.41 -6.42 -9.97
CA THR A 35 -4.17 -7.22 -11.17
C THR A 35 -4.77 -8.61 -10.94
N LEU A 36 -5.73 -8.98 -11.76
CA LEU A 36 -6.33 -10.31 -11.78
C LEU A 36 -5.75 -11.09 -12.97
N LEU A 37 -5.17 -12.25 -12.70
CA LEU A 37 -4.69 -13.18 -13.71
C LEU A 37 -5.76 -14.23 -13.99
N VAL A 38 -6.17 -14.38 -15.25
CA VAL A 38 -7.31 -15.21 -15.67
C VAL A 38 -6.85 -16.23 -16.72
N GLU A 39 -7.19 -17.49 -16.48
CA GLU A 39 -7.02 -18.57 -17.46
C GLU A 39 -8.21 -19.54 -17.37
N PRO A 40 -8.89 -19.85 -18.48
CA PRO A 40 -9.93 -20.86 -18.51
C PRO A 40 -9.33 -22.27 -18.47
N LEU A 41 -9.63 -23.03 -17.41
CA LEU A 41 -9.10 -24.38 -17.22
C LEU A 41 -10.11 -25.46 -17.60
N ARG A 42 -9.64 -26.51 -18.27
CA ARG A 42 -10.39 -27.76 -18.51
C ARG A 42 -9.58 -28.94 -17.97
N LEU A 43 -9.83 -29.30 -16.72
CA LEU A 43 -9.12 -30.38 -16.03
C LEU A 43 -9.98 -31.64 -15.99
N ARG A 44 -9.36 -32.79 -16.27
CA ARG A 44 -9.94 -34.12 -16.03
C ARG A 44 -9.75 -34.54 -14.58
N PRO A 45 -10.49 -35.56 -14.10
CA PRO A 45 -10.24 -36.13 -12.78
C PRO A 45 -8.77 -36.56 -12.62
N GLY A 46 -8.11 -36.04 -11.58
CA GLY A 46 -6.72 -36.34 -11.27
C GLY A 46 -5.68 -35.45 -11.99
N GLU A 47 -6.09 -34.56 -12.89
CA GLU A 47 -5.18 -33.56 -13.47
C GLU A 47 -4.94 -32.40 -12.49
N THR A 48 -3.75 -31.83 -12.58
CA THR A 48 -3.32 -30.67 -11.78
C THR A 48 -2.93 -29.55 -12.73
N TRP A 49 -3.22 -28.32 -12.33
CA TRP A 49 -2.75 -27.12 -13.00
C TRP A 49 -1.96 -26.26 -12.01
N SER A 50 -0.95 -25.56 -12.52
CA SER A 50 -0.12 -24.65 -11.73
C SER A 50 0.28 -23.42 -12.55
N LEU A 51 0.29 -22.26 -11.90
CA LEU A 51 0.82 -21.02 -12.43
C LEU A 51 1.85 -20.48 -11.44
N ARG A 52 3.05 -20.18 -11.93
CA ARG A 52 4.05 -19.46 -11.14
C ARG A 52 3.91 -17.97 -11.40
N ILE A 53 3.68 -17.20 -10.33
CA ILE A 53 3.65 -15.74 -10.37
C ILE A 53 4.87 -15.22 -9.61
N VAL A 54 5.64 -14.34 -10.24
CA VAL A 54 6.75 -13.64 -9.60
C VAL A 54 6.45 -12.15 -9.58
N GLN A 55 6.46 -11.55 -8.39
CA GLN A 55 6.20 -10.14 -8.21
C GLN A 55 7.43 -9.45 -7.60
N HIS A 56 8.01 -8.52 -8.36
CA HIS A 56 9.07 -7.64 -7.92
C HIS A 56 8.46 -6.34 -7.41
N ALA A 57 8.35 -6.23 -6.08
CA ALA A 57 7.91 -5.01 -5.42
C ALA A 57 9.12 -4.22 -4.93
N SER A 58 9.06 -2.89 -5.10
CA SER A 58 9.98 -1.94 -4.51
C SER A 58 9.15 -1.00 -3.64
N VAL A 59 9.58 -0.78 -2.41
CA VAL A 59 8.96 0.24 -1.56
C VAL A 59 9.68 1.55 -1.86
N ALA A 60 8.91 2.63 -2.08
CA ALA A 60 9.51 3.96 -2.06
C ALA A 60 10.03 4.20 -0.63
N ALA A 61 11.32 4.53 -0.49
CA ALA A 61 11.87 4.87 0.81
C ALA A 61 11.02 5.99 1.44
N GLU A 62 10.82 5.88 2.75
CA GLU A 62 10.02 6.85 3.51
C GLU A 62 10.60 8.25 3.30
N TRP A 63 9.78 9.15 2.76
CA TRP A 63 10.12 10.56 2.70
C TRP A 63 9.99 11.13 4.10
N SER A 64 11.07 11.10 4.86
CA SER A 64 11.11 11.77 6.16
C SER A 64 10.98 13.27 5.96
N ALA A 65 10.10 13.92 6.75
CA ALA A 65 9.89 15.36 6.73
C ALA A 65 11.18 16.18 6.95
N THR A 66 12.25 15.56 7.45
CA THR A 66 13.60 16.11 7.59
C THR A 66 14.17 16.65 6.26
N GLN A 67 13.75 16.11 5.11
CA GLN A 67 14.27 16.53 3.80
C GLN A 67 13.74 17.91 3.33
N ARG A 68 12.66 18.45 3.93
CA ARG A 68 12.25 19.85 3.67
C ARG A 68 13.15 20.89 4.33
N VAL A 69 13.86 20.54 5.41
CA VAL A 69 14.73 21.49 6.12
C VAL A 69 16.07 21.67 5.39
N ALA A 70 16.50 20.69 4.60
CA ALA A 70 17.77 20.73 3.88
C ALA A 70 17.72 21.49 2.54
N ALA A 71 16.55 21.92 2.07
CA ALA A 71 16.36 22.46 0.72
C ALA A 71 15.75 23.89 0.67
N GLY A 72 15.85 24.69 1.75
CA GLY A 72 15.48 26.10 1.65
C GLY A 72 15.39 26.89 2.95
N ASP A 73 16.36 27.79 3.11
CA ASP A 73 16.39 29.06 3.84
C ASP A 73 16.32 29.13 5.38
N GLY A 74 17.20 30.01 5.90
CA GLY A 74 17.46 30.31 7.30
C GLY A 74 16.34 31.07 8.03
N PRO A 75 16.61 31.59 9.24
CA PRO A 75 15.75 31.37 10.40
C PRO A 75 14.67 32.43 10.55
N GLU A 76 13.45 32.00 10.87
CA GLU A 76 12.56 32.81 11.71
C GLU A 76 12.01 32.01 12.90
N SER A 77 12.23 32.62 14.05
CA SER A 77 11.89 32.23 15.42
C SER A 77 10.40 31.92 15.61
N GLY A 78 10.10 30.78 16.24
CA GLY A 78 8.75 30.41 16.63
C GLY A 78 8.70 29.14 17.50
N SER A 79 9.20 29.25 18.73
CA SER A 79 9.16 28.20 19.74
C SER A 79 7.73 27.71 20.03
N ARG A 80 7.49 26.41 19.86
CA ARG A 80 6.60 25.65 20.76
C ARG A 80 6.99 24.17 20.75
N ALA A 81 7.77 23.77 21.74
CA ALA A 81 8.01 22.37 22.06
C ALA A 81 6.67 21.71 22.43
N VAL A 82 6.24 20.71 21.66
CA VAL A 82 5.17 19.80 22.07
C VAL A 82 5.82 18.68 22.87
N ASP A 83 5.57 18.70 24.17
CA ASP A 83 5.92 17.66 25.13
C ASP A 83 5.28 16.32 24.71
N GLN A 84 6.11 15.32 24.38
CA GLN A 84 5.68 13.96 24.03
C GLN A 84 5.63 13.01 25.24
N SER A 85 5.52 13.52 26.47
CA SER A 85 5.33 12.67 27.65
C SER A 85 3.88 12.16 27.78
N ARG A 86 3.48 11.24 26.90
CA ARG A 86 2.38 10.30 27.19
C ARG A 86 2.47 9.02 26.34
N VAL A 87 3.54 8.27 26.58
CA VAL A 87 3.57 6.83 26.31
C VAL A 87 2.64 6.16 27.32
N GLY A 88 1.36 6.01 26.95
CA GLY A 88 0.36 5.28 27.73
C GLY A 88 0.48 3.78 27.44
N ALA A 89 0.99 3.06 28.44
CA ALA A 89 1.15 1.61 28.57
C ALA A 89 0.24 0.71 27.68
N ALA A 90 0.90 -0.21 26.97
CA ALA A 90 0.26 -1.36 26.36
C ALA A 90 -0.45 -2.20 27.45
N ARG A 91 -1.75 -2.43 27.29
CA ARG A 91 -2.50 -3.39 28.11
C ARG A 91 -2.11 -4.81 27.72
N GLN A 92 -1.66 -5.59 28.69
CA GLN A 92 -1.38 -7.02 28.54
C GLN A 92 -2.72 -7.80 28.49
N PRO A 93 -2.92 -8.73 27.53
CA PRO A 93 -4.13 -9.57 27.51
C PRO A 93 -4.06 -10.68 28.58
N PRO A 94 -5.21 -11.13 29.12
CA PRO A 94 -5.26 -12.12 30.20
C PRO A 94 -4.87 -13.54 29.72
N PRO A 95 -4.33 -14.40 30.61
CA PRO A 95 -4.01 -15.79 30.28
C PRO A 95 -5.27 -16.64 30.12
N ARG A 96 -5.12 -17.73 29.35
CA ARG A 96 -6.15 -18.74 29.05
C ARG A 96 -6.50 -19.61 30.25
#